data_AF-A0A934GAX5-F1
#
_entry.id   AF-A0A934GAX5-F1
#
_cell.length_a   1.000
_cell.length_b   1.000
_cell.length_c   1.000
_cell.angle_alpha   90.00
_cell.angle_beta   90.00
_cell.angle_gamma   90.00
#
_symmetry.space_group_name_H-M   'P 1'
#
loop_
_entity.id
_entity.type
_entity.pdbx_description
1 polymer ?
#
loop_
_entity_poly.entity_id
_entity_poly.type
_entity_poly.pdbx_seq_one_letter_code
_entity_poly.pdbx_strand_id
1 'polypeptide(L)'
;MPRLPNISGKSPLFHGRQLGDVSEPNIHYFVSRFLAPGAGVPEDPVTGSSHCTLTPYWAARLGKNNLTAKQVSLRGGVLLCELRGDRVVIAGQVAEYLRVEIETEGPAI
;
A
#
# COMPACT_ATOMS: atom_id res chain seq x y z
N MET A 1 -6.69 2.21 29.95
CA MET A 1 -6.28 2.33 28.53
C MET A 1 -5.76 0.98 28.07
N PRO A 2 -6.40 0.28 27.13
CA PRO A 2 -5.83 -0.95 26.61
C PRO A 2 -4.65 -0.60 25.70
N ARG A 3 -3.48 -1.21 25.95
CA ARG A 3 -2.31 -1.11 25.08
C ARG A 3 -2.64 -1.81 23.76
N LEU A 4 -2.33 -1.15 22.64
CA LEU A 4 -2.35 -1.79 21.32
C LEU A 4 -1.41 -3.01 21.33
N PRO A 5 -1.82 -4.14 20.74
CA PRO A 5 -0.96 -5.32 20.63
C PRO A 5 0.29 -4.99 19.82
N ASN A 6 1.44 -5.45 20.34
CA ASN A 6 2.72 -5.33 19.67
C ASN A 6 2.72 -6.23 18.41
N ILE A 7 2.48 -5.63 17.24
CA ILE A 7 2.56 -6.28 15.93
C ILE A 7 4.04 -6.39 15.51
N SER A 8 4.79 -7.29 16.14
CA SER A 8 6.18 -7.61 15.79
C SER A 8 6.33 -8.57 14.60
N GLY A 9 5.25 -8.81 13.84
CA GLY A 9 5.26 -9.60 12.60
C GLY A 9 6.01 -8.89 11.47
N LYS A 10 7.34 -8.79 11.57
CA LYS A 10 8.20 -8.26 10.51
C LYS A 10 8.23 -9.27 9.37
N SER A 11 7.48 -8.99 8.29
CA SER A 11 7.63 -9.75 7.05
C SER A 11 9.10 -9.69 6.59
N PRO A 12 9.69 -10.80 6.11
CA PRO A 12 11.10 -10.84 5.71
C PRO A 12 11.41 -9.94 4.49
N LEU A 13 10.39 -9.40 3.80
CA LEU A 13 10.54 -8.64 2.56
C LEU A 13 10.93 -7.16 2.77
N PHE A 14 10.73 -6.61 3.96
CA PHE A 14 10.99 -5.18 4.27
C PHE A 14 11.83 -5.00 5.54
N HIS A 15 12.77 -5.93 5.78
CA HIS A 15 13.65 -5.87 6.94
C HIS A 15 14.44 -4.55 6.94
N GLY A 16 14.14 -3.66 7.90
CA GLY A 16 14.84 -2.40 8.11
C GLY A 16 14.30 -1.19 7.33
N ARG A 17 13.39 -1.35 6.36
CA ARG A 17 12.66 -0.22 5.78
C ARG A 17 11.40 0.04 6.59
N GLN A 18 11.53 0.88 7.60
CA GLN A 18 10.37 1.62 8.08
C GLN A 18 9.83 2.42 6.90
N LEU A 19 8.50 2.58 6.79
CA LEU A 19 7.94 3.66 5.97
C LEU A 19 8.56 4.93 6.54
N GLY A 20 9.63 5.40 5.89
CA GLY A 20 10.32 6.62 6.28
C GLY A 20 9.32 7.75 6.28
N ASP A 21 9.53 8.71 7.18
CA ASP A 21 8.81 9.96 7.07
C ASP A 21 8.92 10.47 5.62
N VAL A 22 7.79 10.94 5.08
CA VAL A 22 7.71 11.46 3.71
C VAL A 22 8.69 12.63 3.49
N SER A 23 9.25 13.16 4.58
CA SER A 23 10.28 14.19 4.65
C SER A 23 11.73 13.70 4.41
N GLU A 24 12.02 12.38 4.40
CA GLU A 24 13.41 11.93 4.25
C GLU A 24 13.98 12.20 2.83
N PRO A 25 15.09 12.94 2.71
CA PRO A 25 15.54 13.57 1.47
C PRO A 25 16.09 12.59 0.40
N ASN A 26 16.15 11.29 0.68
CA ASN A 26 16.67 10.26 -0.24
C ASN A 26 15.64 9.20 -0.64
N ILE A 27 14.36 9.42 -0.35
CA ILE A 27 13.30 8.52 -0.77
C ILE A 27 12.76 9.00 -2.13
N HIS A 28 12.91 8.18 -3.16
CA HIS A 28 12.39 8.50 -4.49
C HIS A 28 10.87 8.29 -4.51
N TYR A 29 10.14 9.40 -4.62
CA TYR A 29 8.68 9.41 -4.61
C TYR A 29 8.10 9.55 -6.01
N PHE A 30 7.06 8.79 -6.28
CA PHE A 30 6.04 9.19 -7.24
C PHE A 30 4.68 9.29 -6.57
N VAL A 31 3.82 10.11 -7.14
CA VAL A 31 2.45 10.31 -6.66
C VAL A 31 1.44 9.83 -7.70
N SER A 32 0.29 9.38 -7.23
CA SER A 32 -0.81 8.93 -8.09
C SER A 32 -2.17 9.32 -7.52
N ARG A 33 -3.17 9.35 -8.41
CA ARG A 33 -4.60 9.31 -8.07
C ARG A 33 -5.26 8.27 -8.95
N PHE A 34 -6.29 7.60 -8.44
CA PHE A 34 -7.03 6.58 -9.20
C PHE A 34 -8.51 6.92 -9.24
N LEU A 35 -8.99 7.30 -10.43
CA LEU A 35 -10.36 7.71 -10.68
C LEU A 35 -11.03 6.63 -11.55
N ALA A 36 -12.11 6.02 -11.05
CA ALA A 36 -12.82 4.96 -11.75
C ALA A 36 -14.34 5.16 -11.75
N PRO A 37 -14.85 6.33 -12.20
CA PRO A 37 -16.28 6.65 -12.12
C PRO A 37 -17.15 5.64 -12.89
N GLY A 38 -16.65 5.08 -13.99
CA GLY A 38 -17.36 4.05 -14.76
C GLY A 38 -17.53 2.72 -14.02
N ALA A 39 -16.77 2.47 -12.95
CA ALA A 39 -16.90 1.32 -12.06
C ALA A 39 -17.70 1.65 -10.78
N GLY A 40 -18.34 2.82 -10.72
CA GLY A 40 -19.06 3.28 -9.53
C GLY A 40 -18.15 3.77 -8.39
N VAL A 41 -16.84 3.93 -8.64
CA VAL A 41 -15.86 4.40 -7.66
C VAL A 41 -15.36 5.79 -8.10
N PRO A 42 -15.87 6.90 -7.53
CA PRO A 42 -15.43 8.23 -7.92
C PRO A 42 -13.91 8.41 -7.81
N GLU A 43 -13.33 7.95 -6.70
CA GLU A 43 -11.90 7.87 -6.45
C GLU A 43 -11.62 6.74 -5.45
N ASP A 44 -10.65 5.88 -5.77
CA ASP A 44 -10.19 4.83 -4.86
C ASP A 44 -9.11 5.40 -3.92
N PRO A 45 -9.22 5.22 -2.59
CA PRO A 45 -8.24 5.72 -1.63
C PRO A 45 -6.79 5.29 -1.93
N VAL A 46 -6.58 4.00 -2.18
CA VAL A 46 -5.26 3.39 -2.44
C VAL A 46 -5.44 2.16 -3.32
N THR A 47 -4.85 2.15 -4.51
CA THR A 47 -5.06 1.11 -5.53
C THR A 47 -3.78 0.34 -5.79
N GLY A 48 -3.64 -0.86 -5.20
CA GLY A 48 -2.45 -1.69 -5.34
C GLY A 48 -2.17 -2.11 -6.80
N SER A 49 -3.19 -2.54 -7.54
CA SER A 49 -3.06 -3.02 -8.92
C SER A 49 -2.45 -1.98 -9.87
N SER A 50 -2.80 -0.70 -9.71
CA SER A 50 -2.24 0.41 -10.50
C SER A 50 -0.72 0.50 -10.39
N HIS A 51 -0.15 0.08 -9.25
CA HIS A 51 1.29 0.12 -9.02
C HIS A 51 2.05 -0.97 -9.80
N CYS A 52 1.38 -2.03 -10.27
CA CYS A 52 1.98 -2.98 -11.21
C CYS A 52 2.39 -2.31 -12.54
N THR A 53 1.71 -1.24 -12.93
CA THR A 53 2.04 -0.44 -14.13
C THR A 53 2.90 0.77 -13.79
N LEU A 54 2.59 1.46 -12.69
CA LEU A 54 3.28 2.71 -12.32
C LEU A 54 4.71 2.46 -11.82
N THR A 55 4.97 1.37 -11.11
CA THR A 55 6.30 1.07 -10.59
C THR A 55 7.33 0.85 -11.70
N PRO A 56 7.10 0.01 -12.73
CA PRO A 56 8.03 -0.12 -13.86
C PRO A 56 8.26 1.21 -14.60
N TYR A 57 7.19 1.98 -14.83
CA TYR A 57 7.25 3.27 -15.50
C TYR A 57 8.16 4.26 -14.76
N TRP A 58 7.97 4.42 -13.45
CA TRP A 58 8.79 5.33 -12.65
C TRP A 58 10.19 4.79 -12.39
N ALA A 59 10.34 3.47 -12.28
CA ALA A 59 11.65 2.85 -12.08
C ALA A 59 12.59 3.12 -13.26
N ALA A 60 12.07 2.99 -14.49
CA ALA A 60 12.81 3.30 -15.71
C ALA A 60 13.20 4.78 -15.79
N ARG A 61 12.29 5.69 -15.40
CA ARG A 61 12.54 7.14 -15.46
C ARG A 61 13.50 7.65 -14.38
N LEU A 62 13.44 7.06 -13.19
CA LEU A 62 14.24 7.50 -12.04
C LEU A 62 15.55 6.71 -11.91
N GLY A 63 15.71 5.61 -12.66
CA GLY A 63 16.87 4.71 -12.55
C GLY A 63 16.92 3.98 -11.20
N LYS A 64 15.76 3.61 -10.65
CA LYS A 64 15.62 3.06 -9.30
C LYS A 64 14.58 1.95 -9.27
N ASN A 65 14.95 0.78 -8.77
CA ASN A 65 14.02 -0.35 -8.62
C ASN A 65 13.22 -0.29 -7.33
N ASN A 66 13.70 0.48 -6.35
CA ASN A 66 13.05 0.67 -5.06
C ASN A 66 12.43 2.05 -5.03
N LEU A 67 11.11 2.11 -4.91
CA LEU A 67 10.34 3.36 -4.98
C LEU A 67 9.36 3.42 -3.83
N THR A 68 9.11 4.63 -3.34
CA THR A 68 7.97 4.90 -2.46
C THR A 68 6.90 5.60 -3.28
N ALA A 69 5.67 5.13 -3.19
CA ALA A 69 4.52 5.71 -3.88
C ALA A 69 3.58 6.33 -2.87
N LYS A 70 3.01 7.50 -3.20
CA LYS A 70 1.93 8.11 -2.42
C LYS A 70 0.70 8.27 -3.29
N GLN A 71 -0.37 7.55 -2.97
CA GLN A 71 -1.67 7.81 -3.59
C GLN A 71 -2.32 8.98 -2.86
N VAL A 72 -2.45 10.11 -3.54
CA VAL A 72 -2.88 11.39 -2.98
C VAL A 72 -4.39 11.59 -3.11
N SER A 73 -5.16 10.57 -2.73
CA SER A 73 -6.60 10.67 -2.52
C SER A 73 -6.92 11.46 -1.24
N LEU A 74 -8.21 11.74 -0.99
CA LEU A 74 -8.65 12.41 0.25
C LEU A 74 -8.19 11.66 1.51
N ARG A 75 -8.26 10.32 1.51
CA ARG A 75 -7.78 9.48 2.63
C ARG A 75 -6.26 9.28 2.59
N GLY A 76 -5.71 9.22 1.38
CA GLY A 76 -4.29 9.01 1.15
C GLY A 76 -3.80 7.60 1.47
N GLY A 77 -2.59 7.29 0.99
CA GLY A 77 -1.84 6.13 1.43
C GLY A 77 -0.45 6.08 0.83
N VAL A 78 0.46 5.42 1.55
CA VAL A 78 1.86 5.26 1.14
C VAL A 78 2.15 3.78 0.91
N LEU A 79 2.79 3.48 -0.21
CA LEU A 79 3.18 2.13 -0.59
C LEU A 79 4.69 2.08 -0.82
N LEU A 80 5.32 1.01 -0.35
CA LEU A 80 6.66 0.62 -0.74
C LEU A 80 6.56 -0.30 -1.95
N CYS A 81 7.26 0.06 -3.03
CA CYS A 81 7.26 -0.70 -4.28
C CYS A 81 8.69 -1.14 -4.63
N GLU A 82 8.83 -2.38 -5.04
CA GLU A 82 10.10 -2.93 -5.55
C GLU A 82 9.87 -3.61 -6.91
N LEU A 83 10.58 -3.15 -7.93
CA LEU A 83 10.64 -3.81 -9.24
C LEU A 83 11.71 -4.91 -9.21
N ARG A 84 11.28 -6.17 -9.35
CA ARG A 84 12.11 -7.37 -9.42
C ARG A 84 11.95 -8.04 -10.79
N GLY A 85 12.69 -7.55 -11.79
CA GLY A 85 12.55 -8.04 -13.16
C GLY A 85 11.15 -7.75 -13.72
N ASP A 86 10.34 -8.79 -13.92
CA ASP A 86 8.96 -8.73 -14.42
C ASP A 86 7.90 -8.66 -13.30
N ARG A 87 8.32 -8.63 -12.03
CA ARG A 87 7.42 -8.58 -10.86
C ARG A 87 7.53 -7.26 -10.11
N VAL A 88 6.41 -6.81 -9.57
CA VAL A 88 6.34 -5.69 -8.62
C VAL A 88 5.91 -6.23 -7.26
N VAL A 89 6.74 -6.01 -6.24
CA VAL A 89 6.38 -6.26 -4.84
C VAL A 89 5.84 -4.98 -4.25
N ILE A 90 4.69 -5.05 -3.59
CA ILE A 90 4.01 -3.90 -2.98
C ILE A 90 3.80 -4.21 -1.50
N ALA A 91 4.08 -3.23 -0.64
CA ALA A 91 3.69 -3.27 0.77
C ALA A 91 3.21 -1.92 1.27
N GLY A 92 2.46 -1.97 2.36
CA GLY A 92 2.00 -0.80 3.09
C GLY A 92 1.72 -1.16 4.54
N GLN A 93 1.52 -0.15 5.37
CA GLN A 93 1.03 -0.33 6.73
C GLN A 93 -0.48 -0.51 6.73
N VAL A 94 -0.97 -1.29 7.68
CA VAL A 94 -2.40 -1.52 7.92
C VAL A 94 -2.74 -1.16 9.36
N ALA A 95 -3.96 -0.65 9.56
CA ALA A 95 -4.52 -0.40 10.88
C ALA A 95 -5.82 -1.19 11.01
N GLU A 96 -5.92 -2.02 12.05
CA GLU A 96 -7.15 -2.75 12.38
C GLU A 96 -8.24 -1.75 12.78
N TYR A 97 -9.33 -1.71 12.02
CA TYR A 97 -10.46 -0.83 12.32
C TYR A 97 -11.43 -1.50 13.30
N LEU A 98 -11.79 -2.74 13.03
CA LEU A 98 -12.82 -3.46 13.77
C LEU A 98 -12.55 -4.97 13.70
N ARG A 99 -12.81 -5.65 14.81
CA ARG A 99 -12.91 -7.11 14.90
C ARG A 99 -14.30 -7.48 15.36
N VAL A 100 -14.97 -8.37 14.63
CA VAL A 100 -16.31 -8.86 14.96
C VAL A 100 -16.39 -10.38 14.75
N GLU A 101 -17.33 -10.99 15.45
CA GLU A 101 -17.84 -12.33 15.15
C GLU A 101 -19.15 -12.15 14.37
N ILE A 102 -19.31 -12.90 13.28
CA ILE A 102 -20.52 -12.88 12.45
C ILE A 102 -21.26 -14.20 12.67
N GLU A 103 -22.39 -14.15 13.36
CA GLU A 103 -23.31 -15.27 13.48
C GLU A 103 -24.28 -15.26 12.30
N THR A 104 -24.48 -16.42 11.68
CA THR A 104 -25.43 -16.60 10.57
C THR A 104 -26.53 -17.55 11.00
N GLU A 105 -27.80 -17.14 10.91
CA GLU A 105 -28.92 -18.05 11.09
C GLU A 105 -29.17 -18.84 9.79
N GLY A 106 -28.97 -20.15 9.85
CA GLY A 106 -29.24 -21.11 8.77
C GLY A 106 -29.00 -22.54 9.28
N PRO A 107 -29.68 -23.57 8.73
CA PRO A 107 -29.44 -24.94 9.15
C PRO A 107 -27.98 -25.33 8.88
N ALA A 108 -27.37 -26.07 9.81
CA ALA A 108 -26.07 -26.70 9.58
C ALA A 108 -26.18 -27.57 8.31
N ILE A 109 -25.35 -27.26 7.31
CA ILE A 109 -25.27 -28.00 6.04
C ILE A 109 -24.61 -29.35 6.29
#